data_AF-A0A399RP70-F1
#
_entry.id   AF-A0A399RP70-F1
#
_cell.length_a   1.000
_cell.length_b   1.000
_cell.length_c   1.000
_cell.angle_alpha   90.00
_cell.angle_beta   90.00
_cell.angle_gamma   90.00
#
_symmetry.space_group_name_H-M   'P 1'
#
loop_
_entity.id
_entity.type
_entity.pdbx_description
1 polymer ?
#
loop_
_entity_poly.entity_id
_entity_poly.type
_entity_poly.pdbx_seq_one_letter_code
_entity_poly.pdbx_strand_id
1 'polypeptide(L)'
;MGLSALILAGCGASGGDGETPGAGAPVSVKDQAAMTACEAVEALAISMEADIPFQGLSQEAAEGEGYPGDLVTALKPWGYTCKHGILGGWNDGDPDSHVFRCTIFEASSLRFEEEMPNAQAAFDEAKATLDSCLPEGWTAREDSGGKGEEAQTFIYERASDIERSETADFYMYPIMLRKAFFRSPESRGGPWGWIVDVAFQQTEVVEAEPSDE
;
A
#
# COMPACT_ATOMS: atom_id res chain seq x y z
N MET A 1 -20.81 60.82 9.15
CA MET A 1 -21.32 59.61 8.48
C MET A 1 -20.81 59.63 7.05
N GLY A 2 -19.65 59.00 6.81
CA GLY A 2 -19.10 58.83 5.47
C GLY A 2 -19.18 57.36 5.12
N LEU A 3 -19.91 57.01 4.06
CA LEU A 3 -19.93 55.66 3.50
C LEU A 3 -19.08 55.67 2.24
N SER A 4 -17.99 54.91 2.31
CA SER A 4 -17.10 54.60 1.19
C SER A 4 -17.85 53.80 0.13
N ALA A 5 -17.87 54.30 -1.10
CA ALA A 5 -18.22 53.53 -2.28
C ALA A 5 -16.94 52.91 -2.86
N LEU A 6 -16.90 51.57 -2.89
CA LEU A 6 -15.85 50.78 -3.53
C LEU A 6 -15.92 50.93 -5.05
N ILE A 7 -14.73 51.04 -5.65
CA ILE A 7 -14.49 51.24 -7.07
C ILE A 7 -14.55 49.91 -7.83
N LEU A 8 -15.16 50.03 -9.02
CA LEU A 8 -15.08 49.23 -10.25
C LEU A 8 -13.89 48.26 -10.41
N ALA A 9 -14.16 47.08 -10.98
CA ALA A 9 -14.04 46.81 -12.43
C ALA A 9 -13.94 45.30 -12.66
N GLY A 10 -14.97 44.71 -13.27
CA GLY A 10 -14.86 43.41 -13.91
C GLY A 10 -14.45 43.57 -15.36
N CYS A 11 -13.54 42.71 -15.83
CA CYS A 11 -13.51 42.19 -17.19
C CYS A 11 -12.55 40.98 -17.25
N GLY A 12 -13.06 39.82 -17.70
CA GLY A 12 -12.26 38.90 -18.52
C GLY A 12 -11.86 37.55 -17.93
N ALA A 13 -12.78 36.58 -18.02
CA ALA A 13 -12.63 35.24 -18.60
C ALA A 13 -11.42 34.32 -18.30
N SER A 14 -11.80 33.10 -17.90
CA SER A 14 -11.29 31.78 -18.32
C SER A 14 -10.02 31.21 -17.67
N GLY A 15 -10.15 29.93 -17.28
CA GLY A 15 -9.13 29.06 -16.67
C GLY A 15 -9.48 28.79 -15.21
N GLY A 16 -10.10 27.69 -14.79
CA GLY A 16 -10.08 26.35 -15.40
C GLY A 16 -8.81 25.59 -15.02
N ASP A 17 -8.27 25.82 -13.81
CA ASP A 17 -7.21 24.97 -13.28
C ASP A 17 -7.86 23.78 -12.58
N GLY A 18 -8.02 22.71 -13.35
CA GLY A 18 -8.16 21.38 -12.80
C GLY A 18 -6.97 21.12 -11.90
N GLU A 19 -7.24 21.00 -10.62
CA GLU A 19 -6.30 20.46 -9.66
C GLU A 19 -6.08 18.99 -10.04
N THR A 20 -5.05 18.74 -10.84
CA THR A 20 -4.43 17.41 -10.92
C THR A 20 -4.11 17.02 -9.48
N PRO A 21 -4.47 15.81 -9.00
CA PRO A 21 -4.11 15.38 -7.66
C PRO A 21 -2.60 15.23 -7.61
N GLY A 22 -1.91 16.31 -7.26
CA GLY A 22 -0.47 16.37 -7.17
C GLY A 22 0.01 15.42 -6.08
N ALA A 23 1.11 14.73 -6.35
CA ALA A 23 1.88 13.93 -5.40
C ALA A 23 1.72 14.45 -3.97
N GLY A 24 1.02 13.68 -3.14
CA GLY A 24 0.66 14.10 -1.78
C GLY A 24 1.91 14.61 -1.07
N ALA A 25 1.89 15.86 -0.62
CA ALA A 25 3.03 16.50 0.01
C ALA A 25 3.59 15.57 1.11
N PRO A 26 4.93 15.47 1.27
CA PRO A 26 5.53 14.55 2.23
C PRO A 26 4.97 14.80 3.62
N VAL A 27 4.38 13.76 4.22
CA VAL A 27 3.82 13.83 5.58
C VAL A 27 4.97 13.66 6.55
N SER A 28 5.06 14.50 7.58
CA SER A 28 6.16 14.39 8.53
C SER A 28 6.12 13.03 9.25
N VAL A 29 7.31 12.46 9.52
CA VAL A 29 7.47 11.18 10.23
C VAL A 29 6.73 11.18 11.57
N LYS A 30 6.76 12.32 12.26
CA LYS A 30 6.07 12.49 13.55
C LYS A 30 4.55 12.41 13.41
N ASP A 31 4.00 12.98 12.35
CA ASP A 31 2.56 12.96 12.11
C ASP A 31 2.12 11.56 11.66
N GLN A 32 2.90 10.89 10.80
CA GLN A 32 2.68 9.49 10.43
C GLN A 32 2.66 8.57 11.66
N ALA A 33 3.64 8.71 12.56
CA ALA A 33 3.71 7.88 13.78
C ALA A 33 2.57 8.14 14.78
N ALA A 34 1.87 9.27 14.66
CA ALA A 34 0.74 9.62 15.51
C ALA A 34 -0.62 9.15 14.96
N MET A 35 -0.66 8.64 13.72
CA MET A 35 -1.89 8.17 13.10
C MET A 35 -2.45 6.94 13.81
N THR A 36 -3.77 6.90 13.89
CA THR A 36 -4.53 5.71 14.28
C THR A 36 -4.39 4.61 13.23
N ALA A 37 -4.82 3.39 13.57
CA ALA A 37 -4.81 2.27 12.64
C ALA A 37 -5.59 2.57 11.34
N CYS A 38 -6.77 3.19 11.44
CA CYS A 38 -7.54 3.54 10.24
C CYS A 38 -6.90 4.64 9.42
N GLU A 39 -6.43 5.73 10.06
CA GLU A 39 -5.73 6.81 9.33
C GLU A 39 -4.49 6.27 8.59
N ALA A 40 -3.76 5.32 9.20
CA ALA A 40 -2.62 4.67 8.56
C ALA A 40 -3.03 3.77 7.37
N VAL A 41 -4.10 2.97 7.49
CA VAL A 41 -4.63 2.16 6.39
C VAL A 41 -5.13 3.05 5.24
N GLU A 42 -5.87 4.11 5.55
CA GLU A 42 -6.35 5.07 4.57
C GLU A 42 -5.18 5.78 3.85
N ALA A 43 -4.17 6.24 4.61
CA ALA A 43 -3.00 6.89 4.03
C ALA A 43 -2.22 5.95 3.08
N LEU A 44 -2.03 4.68 3.47
CA LEU A 44 -1.42 3.68 2.61
C LEU A 44 -2.27 3.44 1.36
N ALA A 45 -3.59 3.33 1.51
CA ALA A 45 -4.50 3.09 0.39
C ALA A 45 -4.51 4.25 -0.61
N ILE A 46 -4.60 5.50 -0.12
CA ILE A 46 -4.59 6.72 -0.94
C ILE A 46 -3.24 6.89 -1.64
N SER A 47 -2.13 6.59 -0.95
CA SER A 47 -0.80 6.78 -1.51
C SER A 47 -0.46 5.82 -2.67
N MET A 48 -1.29 4.81 -2.95
CA MET A 48 -1.22 3.99 -4.16
C MET A 48 -1.73 4.70 -5.42
N GLU A 49 -2.33 5.88 -5.31
CA GLU A 49 -2.84 6.65 -6.45
C GLU A 49 -1.89 7.77 -6.92
N ALA A 50 -0.78 7.99 -6.20
CA ALA A 50 0.22 8.97 -6.59
C ALA A 50 1.03 8.51 -7.82
N ASP A 51 1.55 9.47 -8.60
CA ASP A 51 2.39 9.21 -9.78
C ASP A 51 3.56 8.27 -9.45
N ILE A 52 4.23 8.53 -8.32
CA ILE A 52 5.18 7.62 -7.68
C ILE A 52 4.53 7.08 -6.41
N PRO A 53 4.08 5.81 -6.40
CA PRO A 53 3.42 5.25 -5.24
C PRO A 53 4.29 5.32 -3.98
N PHE A 54 3.65 5.68 -2.87
CA PHE A 54 4.24 5.69 -1.52
C PHE A 54 5.35 6.71 -1.24
N GLN A 55 5.77 7.52 -2.23
CA GLN A 55 6.92 8.43 -2.08
C GLN A 55 6.82 9.37 -0.87
N GLY A 56 5.61 9.85 -0.53
CA GLY A 56 5.37 10.74 0.61
C GLY A 56 5.33 10.06 1.98
N LEU A 57 5.38 8.72 2.03
CA LEU A 57 5.27 7.91 3.24
C LEU A 57 6.56 7.12 3.56
N SER A 58 7.46 7.01 2.58
CA SER A 58 8.71 6.26 2.71
C SER A 58 9.82 7.08 3.37
N GLN A 59 10.62 6.42 4.20
CA GLN A 59 11.82 6.95 4.83
C GLN A 59 12.88 5.85 4.93
N GLU A 60 14.14 6.24 5.09
CA GLU A 60 15.20 5.28 5.43
C GLU A 60 14.95 4.67 6.82
N ALA A 61 15.17 3.36 6.94
CA ALA A 61 15.03 2.64 8.19
C ALA A 61 15.99 3.19 9.26
N ALA A 62 15.46 3.50 10.44
CA ALA A 62 16.28 3.84 11.59
C ALA A 62 16.95 2.57 12.19
N GLU A 63 17.87 2.78 13.13
CA GLU A 63 18.51 1.69 13.86
C GLU A 63 17.45 0.78 14.52
N GLY A 64 17.45 -0.50 14.16
CA GLY A 64 16.51 -1.48 14.68
C GLY A 64 15.22 -1.67 13.86
N GLU A 65 15.00 -0.89 12.79
CA GLU A 65 13.82 -1.02 11.91
C GLU A 65 14.10 -1.82 10.64
N GLY A 66 15.37 -1.97 10.26
CA GLY A 66 15.80 -2.67 9.05
C GLY A 66 17.32 -2.70 8.90
N TYR A 67 17.78 -3.17 7.74
CA TYR A 67 19.18 -3.05 7.34
C TYR A 67 19.47 -1.63 6.81
N PRO A 68 20.75 -1.18 6.84
CA PRO A 68 21.12 0.09 6.23
C PRO A 68 20.71 0.15 4.75
N GLY A 69 19.95 1.19 4.38
CA GLY A 69 19.41 1.37 3.04
C GLY A 69 18.03 0.76 2.79
N ASP A 70 17.46 0.04 3.77
CA ASP A 70 16.06 -0.38 3.70
C ASP A 70 15.15 0.86 3.78
N LEU A 71 14.05 0.83 3.02
CA LEU A 71 12.99 1.82 3.10
C LEU A 71 11.84 1.27 3.95
N VAL A 72 11.26 2.12 4.80
CA VAL A 72 10.14 1.80 5.70
C VAL A 72 9.18 2.98 5.76
N THR A 73 8.03 2.79 6.41
CA THR A 73 7.14 3.88 6.82
C THR A 73 7.04 3.95 8.33
N ALA A 74 6.76 5.15 8.86
CA ALA A 74 6.44 5.35 10.26
C ALA A 74 4.98 4.96 10.60
N LEU A 75 4.15 4.69 9.59
CA LEU A 75 2.81 4.17 9.77
C LEU A 75 2.85 2.76 10.38
N LYS A 76 2.04 2.54 11.43
CA LYS A 76 1.96 1.26 12.15
C LYS A 76 0.50 0.82 12.32
N PRO A 77 -0.22 0.49 11.23
CA PRO A 77 -1.65 0.14 11.27
C PRO A 77 -1.97 -1.04 12.20
N TRP A 78 -1.02 -1.97 12.36
CA TRP A 78 -1.11 -3.10 13.29
C TRP A 78 -0.04 -3.08 14.39
N GLY A 79 0.57 -1.92 14.65
CA GLY A 79 1.67 -1.79 15.62
C GLY A 79 3.04 -2.26 15.12
N TYR A 80 3.14 -2.80 13.91
CA TYR A 80 4.37 -3.26 13.28
C TYR A 80 4.85 -2.30 12.18
N THR A 81 6.16 -2.21 11.99
CA THR A 81 6.77 -1.42 10.90
C THR A 81 6.52 -2.12 9.57
N CYS A 82 6.06 -1.36 8.57
CA CYS A 82 5.92 -1.85 7.20
C CYS A 82 7.17 -1.49 6.38
N LYS A 83 7.65 -2.45 5.60
CA LYS A 83 8.83 -2.27 4.74
C LYS A 83 8.41 -1.87 3.33
N HIS A 84 9.07 -0.88 2.76
CA HIS A 84 8.90 -0.47 1.36
C HIS A 84 9.91 -1.22 0.49
N GLY A 85 9.42 -2.05 -0.42
CA GLY A 85 10.19 -2.62 -1.50
C GLY A 85 9.89 -1.89 -2.81
N ILE A 86 10.94 -1.68 -3.60
CA ILE A 86 10.85 -1.19 -4.98
C ILE A 86 11.42 -2.29 -5.87
N LEU A 87 10.61 -2.80 -6.78
CA LEU A 87 11.01 -3.72 -7.82
C LEU A 87 11.14 -2.93 -9.11
N GLY A 88 12.38 -2.71 -9.53
CA GLY A 88 12.69 -1.97 -10.75
C GLY A 88 12.12 -2.65 -11.99
N GLY A 89 11.72 -1.85 -12.98
CA GLY A 89 11.41 -2.32 -14.32
C GLY A 89 12.55 -3.16 -14.94
N TRP A 90 12.21 -4.11 -15.83
CA TRP A 90 13.22 -5.00 -16.42
C TRP A 90 14.06 -4.31 -17.49
N ASN A 91 13.48 -3.35 -18.21
CA ASN A 91 14.13 -2.55 -19.23
C ASN A 91 14.14 -1.05 -18.85
N ASP A 92 15.03 -0.29 -19.47
CA ASP A 92 15.06 1.16 -19.31
C ASP A 92 13.71 1.77 -19.76
N GLY A 93 13.03 2.46 -18.85
CA GLY A 93 11.72 3.07 -19.08
C GLY A 93 10.53 2.20 -18.70
N ASP A 94 10.75 0.94 -18.28
CA ASP A 94 9.68 0.14 -17.66
C ASP A 94 9.33 0.74 -16.29
N PRO A 95 8.04 0.78 -15.90
CA PRO A 95 7.62 1.36 -14.64
C PRO A 95 8.07 0.52 -13.44
N ASP A 96 8.44 1.20 -12.35
CA ASP A 96 8.78 0.52 -11.11
C ASP A 96 7.52 0.04 -10.38
N SER A 97 7.65 -1.07 -9.66
CA SER A 97 6.59 -1.64 -8.83
C SER A 97 6.91 -1.49 -7.36
N HIS A 98 6.00 -0.86 -6.62
CA HIS A 98 6.21 -0.49 -5.24
C HIS A 98 5.33 -1.35 -4.33
N VAL A 99 5.88 -1.77 -3.19
CA VAL A 99 5.18 -2.59 -2.20
C VAL A 99 5.48 -2.11 -0.80
N PHE A 100 4.47 -1.71 -0.03
CA PHE A 100 4.56 -1.73 1.43
C PHE A 100 4.09 -3.08 1.95
N ARG A 101 4.98 -3.82 2.62
CA ARG A 101 4.64 -5.07 3.30
C ARG A 101 4.70 -4.90 4.81
N CYS A 102 3.57 -5.10 5.46
CA CYS A 102 3.43 -5.12 6.91
C CYS A 102 3.37 -6.58 7.37
N THR A 103 4.44 -7.10 7.96
CA THR A 103 4.40 -8.42 8.61
C THR A 103 3.74 -8.27 9.97
N ILE A 104 2.54 -8.80 10.10
CA ILE A 104 1.70 -8.68 11.31
C ILE A 104 2.03 -9.82 12.28
N PHE A 105 2.34 -10.99 11.75
CA PHE A 105 2.70 -12.15 12.56
C PHE A 105 3.74 -13.00 11.83
N GLU A 106 4.74 -13.48 12.57
CA GLU A 106 5.64 -14.53 12.12
C GLU A 106 5.85 -15.54 13.24
N ALA A 107 5.99 -16.81 12.88
CA ALA A 107 6.39 -17.84 13.83
C ALA A 107 7.23 -18.92 13.16
N SER A 108 8.11 -19.54 13.94
CA SER A 108 8.98 -20.61 13.47
C SER A 108 8.22 -21.75 12.82
N SER A 109 8.79 -22.33 11.76
CA SER A 109 8.32 -23.56 11.11
C SER A 109 8.30 -24.79 12.02
N LEU A 110 8.95 -24.73 13.19
CA LEU A 110 8.92 -25.81 14.18
C LEU A 110 7.65 -25.77 15.05
N ARG A 111 6.85 -24.70 14.98
CA ARG A 111 5.71 -24.44 15.87
C ARG A 111 4.39 -24.35 15.10
N PHE A 112 4.15 -25.31 14.19
CA PHE A 112 2.95 -25.32 13.34
C PHE A 112 1.64 -25.28 14.15
N GLU A 113 1.34 -26.32 14.93
CA GLU A 113 0.04 -26.42 15.63
C GLU A 113 -0.11 -25.39 16.75
N GLU A 114 1.00 -25.08 17.44
CA GLU A 114 1.02 -24.15 18.57
C GLU A 114 0.67 -22.71 18.16
N GLU A 115 1.20 -22.27 17.01
CA GLU A 115 1.06 -20.88 16.56
C GLU A 115 -0.06 -20.69 15.53
N MET A 116 -0.68 -21.78 15.05
CA MET A 116 -1.86 -21.72 14.19
C MET A 116 -2.99 -20.80 14.72
N PRO A 117 -3.42 -20.88 16.00
CA PRO A 117 -4.47 -19.99 16.50
C PRO A 117 -4.02 -18.53 16.57
N ASN A 118 -2.73 -18.26 16.84
CA ASN A 118 -2.20 -16.90 16.88
C ASN A 118 -2.10 -16.29 15.47
N ALA A 119 -1.67 -17.09 14.48
CA ALA A 119 -1.69 -16.71 13.07
C ALA A 119 -3.13 -16.44 12.59
N GLN A 120 -4.10 -17.26 12.99
CA GLN A 120 -5.50 -17.00 12.65
C GLN A 120 -6.01 -15.71 13.29
N ALA A 121 -5.73 -15.48 14.58
CA ALA A 121 -6.17 -14.26 15.27
C ALA A 121 -5.59 -12.99 14.63
N ALA A 122 -4.29 -13.01 14.31
CA ALA A 122 -3.63 -11.90 13.61
C ALA A 122 -4.23 -11.65 12.22
N PHE A 123 -4.58 -12.70 11.49
CA PHE A 123 -5.24 -12.59 10.19
C PHE A 123 -6.64 -12.00 10.32
N ASP A 124 -7.43 -12.46 11.28
CA ASP A 124 -8.80 -11.98 11.50
C ASP A 124 -8.82 -10.51 11.94
N GLU A 125 -7.88 -10.10 12.80
CA GLU A 125 -7.69 -8.71 13.21
C GLU A 125 -7.30 -7.82 12.03
N ALA A 126 -6.34 -8.26 11.21
CA ALA A 126 -5.93 -7.52 10.03
C ALA A 126 -7.05 -7.38 9.02
N LYS A 127 -7.81 -8.47 8.80
CA LYS A 127 -9.00 -8.47 7.95
C LYS A 127 -10.04 -7.48 8.45
N ALA A 128 -10.38 -7.52 9.73
CA ALA A 128 -11.36 -6.62 10.33
C ALA A 128 -10.93 -5.15 10.23
N THR A 129 -9.62 -4.89 10.37
CA THR A 129 -9.06 -3.55 10.19
C THR A 129 -9.23 -3.08 8.75
N LEU A 130 -8.85 -3.89 7.76
CA LEU A 130 -9.01 -3.55 6.34
C LEU A 130 -10.49 -3.36 5.96
N ASP A 131 -11.37 -4.26 6.40
CA ASP A 131 -12.80 -4.20 6.12
C ASP A 131 -13.47 -2.92 6.68
N SER A 132 -12.91 -2.34 7.76
CA SER A 132 -13.49 -1.18 8.44
C SER A 132 -12.82 0.15 8.11
N CYS A 133 -11.53 0.13 7.80
CA CYS A 133 -10.73 1.32 7.62
C CYS A 133 -10.41 1.64 6.15
N LEU A 134 -10.63 0.72 5.20
CA LEU A 134 -10.43 1.08 3.80
C LEU A 134 -11.48 2.10 3.36
N PRO A 135 -11.11 3.08 2.51
CA PRO A 135 -12.05 4.05 1.97
C PRO A 135 -13.23 3.40 1.24
N GLU A 136 -14.29 4.17 1.02
CA GLU A 136 -15.42 3.72 0.21
C GLU A 136 -14.97 3.33 -1.21
N GLY A 137 -15.56 2.28 -1.77
CA GLY A 137 -15.26 1.79 -3.13
C GLY A 137 -14.29 0.60 -3.18
N TRP A 138 -13.68 0.23 -2.05
CA TRP A 138 -12.91 -0.99 -1.92
C TRP A 138 -13.82 -2.21 -1.72
N THR A 139 -13.50 -3.31 -2.38
CA THR A 139 -14.19 -4.59 -2.23
C THR A 139 -13.19 -5.68 -1.90
N ALA A 140 -13.63 -6.72 -1.18
CA ALA A 140 -12.79 -7.83 -0.75
C ALA A 140 -13.28 -9.14 -1.34
N ARG A 141 -12.36 -9.98 -1.79
CA ARG A 141 -12.63 -11.36 -2.20
C ARG A 141 -11.56 -12.31 -1.68
N GLU A 142 -11.96 -13.53 -1.39
CA GLU A 142 -11.01 -14.59 -1.07
C GLU A 142 -10.34 -15.09 -2.34
N ASP A 143 -9.03 -15.34 -2.27
CA ASP A 143 -8.25 -15.94 -3.34
C ASP A 143 -7.84 -17.37 -2.96
N SER A 144 -8.22 -18.32 -3.81
CA SER A 144 -7.88 -19.73 -3.63
C SER A 144 -6.51 -20.10 -4.20
N GLY A 145 -5.77 -19.14 -4.76
CA GLY A 145 -4.44 -19.30 -5.35
C GLY A 145 -3.27 -19.20 -4.37
N GLY A 146 -3.54 -19.10 -3.06
CA GLY A 146 -2.52 -18.94 -2.02
C GLY A 146 -1.43 -20.02 -2.04
N LYS A 147 -0.18 -19.61 -1.82
CA LYS A 147 0.96 -20.52 -1.66
C LYS A 147 1.21 -20.83 -0.19
N GLY A 148 1.71 -22.04 0.07
CA GLY A 148 1.97 -22.55 1.42
C GLY A 148 0.88 -23.49 1.92
N GLU A 149 1.13 -24.12 3.06
CA GLU A 149 0.14 -24.91 3.79
C GLU A 149 -0.79 -23.99 4.58
N GLU A 150 -2.04 -24.39 4.79
CA GLU A 150 -3.06 -23.58 5.49
C GLU A 150 -3.19 -22.15 4.93
N ALA A 151 -2.95 -22.00 3.63
CA ALA A 151 -2.94 -20.72 2.95
C ALA A 151 -4.35 -20.14 2.87
N GLN A 152 -4.48 -18.89 3.31
CA GLN A 152 -5.68 -18.09 3.18
C GLN A 152 -5.27 -16.71 2.70
N THR A 153 -5.90 -16.21 1.64
CA THR A 153 -5.58 -14.90 1.06
C THR A 153 -6.87 -14.14 0.77
N PHE A 154 -6.91 -12.87 1.18
CA PHE A 154 -7.91 -11.91 0.75
C PHE A 154 -7.26 -10.84 -0.10
N ILE A 155 -7.92 -10.51 -1.19
CA ILE A 155 -7.55 -9.45 -2.09
C ILE A 155 -8.57 -8.33 -1.93
N TYR A 156 -8.08 -7.11 -1.73
CA TYR A 156 -8.89 -5.91 -1.73
C TYR A 156 -8.58 -5.09 -2.97
N GLU A 157 -9.64 -4.69 -3.67
CA GLU A 157 -9.59 -4.06 -5.00
C GLU A 157 -10.72 -3.04 -5.15
N ARG A 158 -10.45 -1.94 -5.87
CA ARG A 158 -11.48 -1.04 -6.39
C ARG A 158 -12.00 -1.56 -7.73
N ALA A 159 -13.13 -1.02 -8.19
CA ALA A 159 -13.67 -1.37 -9.50
C ALA A 159 -12.66 -1.16 -10.65
N SER A 160 -11.90 -0.07 -10.64
CA SER A 160 -10.87 0.21 -11.64
C SER A 160 -9.70 -0.78 -11.61
N ASP A 161 -9.38 -1.33 -10.44
CA ASP A 161 -8.34 -2.36 -10.31
C ASP A 161 -8.81 -3.67 -10.93
N ILE A 162 -10.07 -4.05 -10.69
CA ILE A 162 -10.70 -5.23 -11.28
C ILE A 162 -10.69 -5.13 -12.81
N GLU A 163 -11.13 -3.99 -13.38
CA GLU A 163 -11.11 -3.76 -14.84
C GLU A 163 -9.69 -3.87 -15.43
N ARG A 164 -8.69 -3.30 -14.73
CA ARG A 164 -7.29 -3.41 -15.13
C ARG A 164 -6.79 -4.86 -15.11
N SER A 165 -7.20 -5.64 -14.12
CA SER A 165 -6.81 -7.06 -14.00
C SER A 165 -7.24 -7.92 -15.19
N GLU A 166 -8.32 -7.54 -15.89
CA GLU A 166 -8.84 -8.26 -17.05
C GLU A 166 -8.02 -8.02 -18.33
N THR A 167 -7.22 -6.95 -18.36
CA THR A 167 -6.52 -6.49 -19.57
C THR A 167 -5.00 -6.45 -19.43
N ALA A 168 -4.47 -6.49 -18.21
CA ALA A 168 -3.05 -6.39 -17.96
C ALA A 168 -2.33 -7.74 -18.10
N ASP A 169 -1.20 -7.74 -18.83
CA ASP A 169 -0.30 -8.91 -18.93
C ASP A 169 0.36 -9.26 -17.58
N PHE A 170 0.51 -8.26 -16.72
CA PHE A 170 0.97 -8.41 -15.35
C PHE A 170 0.10 -7.56 -14.43
N TYR A 171 -0.41 -8.17 -13.37
CA TYR A 171 -1.31 -7.50 -12.43
C TYR A 171 -0.88 -7.79 -10.99
N MET A 172 -0.58 -6.72 -10.26
CA MET A 172 -0.35 -6.78 -8.83
C MET A 172 -1.66 -6.53 -8.10
N TYR A 173 -2.04 -7.45 -7.22
CA TYR A 173 -3.20 -7.25 -6.36
C TYR A 173 -2.95 -6.03 -5.45
N PRO A 174 -3.76 -4.95 -5.53
CA PRO A 174 -3.46 -3.68 -4.87
C PRO A 174 -3.26 -3.84 -3.37
N ILE A 175 -4.16 -4.58 -2.72
CA ILE A 175 -3.99 -4.95 -1.32
C ILE A 175 -4.19 -6.45 -1.18
N MET A 176 -3.19 -7.12 -0.60
CA MET A 176 -3.22 -8.55 -0.32
C MET A 176 -3.02 -8.78 1.18
N LEU A 177 -4.02 -9.35 1.84
CA LEU A 177 -3.89 -9.93 3.16
C LEU A 177 -3.66 -11.43 3.02
N ARG A 178 -2.59 -11.95 3.58
CA ARG A 178 -2.21 -13.37 3.48
C ARG A 178 -1.91 -13.95 4.86
N LYS A 179 -2.37 -15.18 5.07
CA LYS A 179 -1.89 -16.10 6.11
C LYS A 179 -1.42 -17.37 5.41
N ALA A 180 -0.24 -17.86 5.76
CA ALA A 180 0.26 -19.14 5.23
C ALA A 180 1.30 -19.75 6.17
N PHE A 181 1.50 -21.06 6.04
CA PHE A 181 2.57 -21.79 6.68
C PHE A 181 3.54 -22.39 5.67
N PHE A 182 4.83 -22.23 5.91
CA PHE A 182 5.89 -22.75 5.06
C PHE A 182 6.83 -23.69 5.83
N ARG A 183 6.78 -25.01 5.55
CA ARG A 183 7.68 -26.00 6.16
C ARG A 183 9.15 -25.81 5.78
N SER A 184 9.37 -25.29 4.58
CA SER A 184 10.68 -24.89 4.06
C SER A 184 10.61 -23.44 3.61
N PRO A 185 11.74 -22.70 3.59
CA PRO A 185 11.77 -21.34 3.07
C PRO A 185 11.13 -21.25 1.68
N GLU A 186 10.22 -20.30 1.47
CA GLU A 186 9.54 -20.11 0.18
C GLU A 186 10.53 -19.79 -0.95
N SER A 187 11.61 -19.07 -0.63
CA SER A 187 12.70 -18.71 -1.51
C SER A 187 13.97 -18.46 -0.69
N ARG A 188 15.09 -18.09 -1.33
CA ARG A 188 16.30 -17.68 -0.61
C ARG A 188 16.01 -16.42 0.22
N GLY A 189 15.87 -16.59 1.53
CA GLY A 189 15.49 -15.50 2.44
C GLY A 189 13.99 -15.23 2.52
N GLY A 190 13.15 -16.05 1.87
CA GLY A 190 11.70 -15.99 2.00
C GLY A 190 11.20 -16.53 3.35
N PRO A 191 9.89 -16.37 3.66
CA PRO A 191 9.33 -16.78 4.94
C PRO A 191 9.54 -18.27 5.20
N TRP A 192 9.80 -18.61 6.46
CA TRP A 192 9.95 -19.99 6.94
C TRP A 192 9.17 -20.18 8.25
N GLY A 193 8.01 -20.81 8.13
CA GLY A 193 7.04 -20.99 9.21
C GLY A 193 5.73 -20.25 8.95
N TRP A 194 5.05 -19.85 10.01
CA TRP A 194 3.82 -19.05 9.90
C TRP A 194 4.16 -17.62 9.49
N ILE A 195 3.36 -17.08 8.57
CA ILE A 195 3.36 -15.67 8.24
C ILE A 195 1.93 -15.17 8.13
N VAL A 196 1.68 -13.99 8.68
CA VAL A 196 0.54 -13.14 8.35
C VAL A 196 1.09 -11.79 7.91
N ASP A 197 0.78 -11.40 6.68
CA ASP A 197 1.19 -10.11 6.15
C ASP A 197 0.07 -9.42 5.37
N VAL A 198 0.13 -8.09 5.35
CA VAL A 198 -0.63 -7.26 4.43
C VAL A 198 0.35 -6.55 3.52
N ALA A 199 0.12 -6.63 2.22
CA ALA A 199 0.87 -5.91 1.21
C ALA A 199 -0.03 -4.87 0.54
N PHE A 200 0.40 -3.61 0.51
CA PHE A 200 -0.14 -2.53 -0.34
C PHE A 200 0.80 -2.38 -1.53
N GLN A 201 0.27 -2.41 -2.76
CA GLN A 201 1.05 -2.62 -3.97
C GLN A 201 0.53 -1.75 -5.11
N GLN A 202 1.44 -1.13 -5.85
CA GLN A 202 1.11 -0.40 -7.07
C GLN A 202 2.33 -0.30 -7.99
N THR A 203 2.08 -0.33 -9.30
CA THR A 203 3.07 0.00 -10.34
C THR A 203 2.92 1.46 -10.76
N GLU A 204 4.04 2.15 -10.97
CA GLU A 204 4.05 3.53 -11.49
C GLU A 204 3.22 3.65 -12.78
N VAL A 205 2.57 4.79 -12.95
CA VAL A 205 1.85 5.09 -14.18
C VAL A 205 2.86 5.60 -15.21
N VAL A 206 3.04 4.88 -16.31
CA VAL A 206 3.84 5.39 -17.43
C VAL A 206 3.03 6.48 -18.12
N GLU A 207 3.48 7.73 -18.04
CA GLU A 207 2.98 8.77 -18.95
C GLU A 207 3.38 8.36 -20.37
N ALA A 208 2.39 8.07 -21.21
CA ALA A 208 2.66 7.83 -22.62
C ALA A 208 3.25 9.10 -23.23
N GLU A 209 4.47 9.03 -23.74
CA GLU A 209 5.03 10.14 -24.53
C GLU A 209 4.05 10.44 -25.68
N PRO A 210 3.69 11.71 -25.92
CA PRO A 210 2.84 12.04 -27.04
C PRO A 210 3.53 11.57 -28.32
N SER A 211 2.87 10.70 -29.07
CA SER A 211 3.37 10.27 -30.38
C SER A 211 3.42 11.50 -31.28
N ASP A 212 4.61 12.00 -31.58
CA ASP A 212 4.82 12.96 -32.65
C ASP A 212 4.44 12.28 -33.99
N GLU A 213 3.23 12.58 -34.48
CA GLU A 213 2.80 12.31 -35.86
C GLU A 213 3.50 13.23 -36.88
#